data_AF-A0A533W8V9-F1
#
_entry.id   AF-A0A533W8V9-F1
#
_cell.length_a   1.000
_cell.length_b   1.000
_cell.length_c   1.000
_cell.angle_alpha   90.00
_cell.angle_beta   90.00
_cell.angle_gamma   90.00
#
_symmetry.space_group_name_H-M   'P 1'
#
loop_
_entity.id
_entity.type
_entity.pdbx_description
1 polymer ?
#
loop_
_entity_poly.entity_id
_entity_poly.type
_entity_poly.pdbx_seq_one_letter_code
_entity_poly.pdbx_strand_id
1 'polypeptide(L)'
;MSNAAGNIMQILANLPVFLRKPMLLNRLKEFYAMSDNDKRETINMALSAASTIDPNKLSALFRTWLEILSEFDTEKRAIMFQTYCKQILENTRLIEKLDFRSLTATFLSLDQKQQERLTDSLQEVLFSFPNRYEILKQVPEDSLKAVGLK
;
A
#
# COMPACT_ATOMS: atom_id res chain seq x y z
N MET A 1 20.78 -9.87 4.34
CA MET A 1 20.32 -8.76 3.50
C MET A 1 19.25 -7.99 4.28
N SER A 2 19.33 -6.67 4.30
CA SER A 2 18.90 -5.77 5.39
C SER A 2 17.59 -6.13 6.10
N ASN A 3 17.72 -6.68 7.32
CA ASN A 3 16.61 -6.94 8.25
C ASN A 3 16.00 -5.64 8.83
N ALA A 4 16.56 -4.47 8.52
CA ALA A 4 16.17 -3.22 9.16
C ALA A 4 14.76 -2.76 8.75
N ALA A 5 14.41 -2.82 7.46
CA ALA A 5 13.09 -2.42 7.00
C ALA A 5 11.99 -3.38 7.47
N GLY A 6 12.28 -4.69 7.46
CA GLY A 6 11.42 -5.71 8.08
C GLY A 6 11.19 -5.42 9.56
N ASN A 7 12.25 -5.14 10.32
CA ASN A 7 12.15 -4.78 11.72
C ASN A 7 11.33 -3.49 11.95
N ILE A 8 11.48 -2.46 11.11
CA ILE A 8 10.69 -1.22 11.21
C ILE A 8 9.21 -1.50 10.95
N MET A 9 8.87 -2.25 9.91
CA MET A 9 7.48 -2.61 9.60
C MET A 9 6.85 -3.45 10.73
N GLN A 10 7.60 -4.40 11.29
CA GLN A 10 7.18 -5.18 12.46
C GLN A 10 6.97 -4.28 13.68
N ILE A 11 7.87 -3.33 13.95
CA ILE A 11 7.70 -2.35 15.04
C ILE A 11 6.39 -1.56 14.82
N LEU A 12 6.20 -0.97 13.64
CA LEU A 12 5.01 -0.19 13.31
C LEU A 12 3.73 -1.01 13.46
N ALA A 13 3.73 -2.27 13.02
CA ALA A 13 2.58 -3.17 13.12
C ALA A 13 2.23 -3.55 14.58
N ASN A 14 3.19 -3.50 15.49
CA ASN A 14 2.99 -3.77 16.92
C ASN A 14 2.62 -2.52 17.73
N LEU A 15 2.80 -1.32 17.19
CA LEU A 15 2.46 -0.09 17.92
C LEU A 15 0.95 0.09 18.05
N PRO A 16 0.47 0.63 19.19
CA PRO A 16 -0.89 1.15 19.30
C PRO A 16 -1.19 2.22 18.24
N VAL A 17 -2.45 2.33 17.82
CA VAL A 17 -2.87 3.23 16.72
C VAL A 17 -2.47 4.69 16.95
N PHE A 18 -2.56 5.18 18.20
CA PHE A 18 -2.22 6.58 18.54
C PHE A 18 -0.73 6.91 18.36
N LEU A 19 0.16 5.90 18.45
CA LEU A 19 1.59 6.06 18.13
C LEU A 19 1.87 5.77 16.65
N ARG A 20 1.21 4.75 16.11
CA ARG A 20 1.41 4.32 14.73
C ARG A 20 1.06 5.43 13.73
N LYS A 21 -0.08 6.11 13.93
CA LYS A 21 -0.57 7.13 13.01
C LYS A 21 0.41 8.30 12.80
N PRO A 22 0.91 9.01 13.85
CA PRO A 22 1.89 10.08 13.66
C PRO A 22 3.23 9.57 13.11
N MET A 23 3.67 8.35 13.48
CA MET A 23 4.92 7.80 12.94
C MET A 23 4.82 7.50 11.44
N LEU A 24 3.74 6.87 10.98
CA LEU A 24 3.50 6.62 9.56
C LEU A 24 3.34 7.92 8.76
N LEU A 25 2.68 8.93 9.34
CA LEU A 25 2.55 10.24 8.70
C LEU A 25 3.92 10.89 8.47
N ASN A 26 4.82 10.83 9.45
CA ASN A 26 6.19 11.35 9.29
C ASN A 26 6.96 10.56 8.23
N ARG A 27 6.83 9.22 8.21
CA ARG A 27 7.44 8.38 7.17
C ARG A 27 6.94 8.70 5.78
N LEU A 28 5.65 8.99 5.63
CA LEU A 28 5.08 9.43 4.34
C LEU A 28 5.65 10.78 3.90
N LYS A 29 5.78 11.74 4.82
CA LYS A 29 6.40 13.04 4.51
C LYS A 29 7.87 12.87 4.06
N GLU A 30 8.63 12.03 4.77
CA GLU A 30 10.00 11.67 4.38
C GLU A 30 10.02 11.01 2.99
N PHE A 31 9.14 10.05 2.74
CA PHE A 31 9.02 9.36 1.45
C PHE A 31 8.83 10.34 0.28
N TYR A 32 7.98 11.36 0.43
CA TYR A 32 7.77 12.33 -0.65
C TYR A 32 8.99 13.23 -0.90
N ALA A 33 9.87 13.42 0.09
CA ALA A 33 11.12 14.16 -0.07
C ALA A 33 12.28 13.33 -0.65
N MET A 34 12.11 12.00 -0.77
CA MET A 34 13.13 11.09 -1.30
C MET A 34 13.29 11.18 -2.83
N SER A 35 14.46 10.75 -3.32
CA SER A 35 14.68 10.52 -4.75
C SER A 35 13.77 9.39 -5.26
N ASP A 36 13.53 9.34 -6.57
CA ASP A 36 12.70 8.28 -7.15
C ASP A 36 13.28 6.88 -6.93
N ASN A 37 14.61 6.76 -6.88
CA ASN A 37 15.26 5.49 -6.59
C ASN A 37 15.01 5.04 -5.14
N ASP A 38 15.14 5.97 -4.20
CA ASP A 38 14.91 5.69 -2.77
C ASP A 38 13.44 5.40 -2.47
N LYS A 39 12.52 6.04 -3.19
CA LYS A 39 11.08 5.72 -3.14
C LYS A 39 10.83 4.29 -3.58
N ARG A 40 11.38 3.86 -4.74
CA ARG A 40 11.24 2.47 -5.22
C ARG A 40 11.78 1.48 -4.21
N GLU A 41 13.00 1.71 -3.70
CA GLU A 41 13.62 0.83 -2.71
C GLU A 41 12.79 0.75 -1.42
N THR A 42 12.25 1.89 -0.95
CA THR A 42 11.37 1.92 0.23
C THR A 42 10.12 1.06 0.02
N ILE A 43 9.46 1.15 -1.13
CA ILE A 43 8.28 0.34 -1.44
C ILE A 43 8.63 -1.14 -1.61
N ASN A 44 9.74 -1.46 -2.28
CA ASN A 44 10.23 -2.83 -2.42
C ASN A 44 10.49 -3.48 -1.05
N MET A 45 11.15 -2.74 -0.15
CA MET A 45 11.40 -3.19 1.22
C MET A 45 10.10 -3.38 2.01
N ALA A 46 9.13 -2.46 1.88
CA ALA A 46 7.84 -2.57 2.56
C ALA A 46 7.03 -3.78 2.09
N LEU A 47 6.97 -4.02 0.77
CA LEU A 47 6.29 -5.18 0.19
C LEU A 47 6.97 -6.50 0.61
N SER A 48 8.29 -6.54 0.58
CA SER A 48 9.06 -7.71 1.03
C SER A 48 8.78 -8.04 2.50
N ALA A 49 8.72 -7.01 3.36
CA ALA A 49 8.44 -7.15 4.78
C ALA A 49 6.99 -7.58 5.07
N ALA A 50 6.02 -7.10 4.28
CA ALA A 50 4.59 -7.32 4.53
C ALA A 50 4.23 -8.80 4.69
N SER A 51 4.78 -9.67 3.84
CA SER A 51 4.55 -11.13 3.88
C SER A 51 5.10 -11.83 5.14
N THR A 52 5.93 -11.15 5.94
CA THR A 52 6.53 -11.68 7.17
C THR A 52 5.78 -11.25 8.44
N ILE A 53 4.84 -10.31 8.31
CA ILE A 53 4.06 -9.78 9.43
C ILE A 53 2.85 -10.68 9.66
N ASP A 54 2.50 -10.91 10.93
CA ASP A 54 1.24 -11.56 11.28
C ASP A 54 0.06 -10.91 10.54
N PRO A 55 -0.83 -11.68 9.88
CA PRO A 55 -1.90 -11.11 9.05
C PRO A 55 -2.79 -10.10 9.77
N ASN A 56 -3.11 -10.31 11.04
CA ASN A 56 -3.95 -9.38 11.79
C ASN A 56 -3.22 -8.05 12.05
N LYS A 57 -1.93 -8.13 12.39
CA LYS A 57 -1.07 -6.96 12.58
C LYS A 57 -0.83 -6.21 11.27
N LEU A 58 -0.64 -6.94 10.17
CA LEU A 58 -0.51 -6.37 8.84
C LEU A 58 -1.79 -5.62 8.45
N SER A 59 -2.97 -6.20 8.66
CA SER A 59 -4.25 -5.55 8.39
C SER A 59 -4.43 -4.27 9.22
N ALA A 60 -4.06 -4.30 10.51
CA ALA A 60 -4.10 -3.09 11.31
C ALA A 60 -3.13 -2.00 10.81
N LEU A 61 -1.92 -2.40 10.40
CA LEU A 61 -0.91 -1.50 9.83
C LEU A 61 -1.41 -0.90 8.51
N PHE A 62 -1.91 -1.75 7.62
CA PHE A 62 -2.46 -1.39 6.31
C PHE A 62 -3.64 -0.45 6.43
N ARG A 63 -4.57 -0.70 7.37
CA ARG A 63 -5.66 0.23 7.67
C ARG A 63 -5.14 1.62 8.00
N THR A 64 -4.19 1.70 8.94
CA THR A 64 -3.63 3.00 9.38
C THR A 64 -2.93 3.70 8.21
N TRP A 65 -2.24 2.94 7.36
CA TRP A 65 -1.61 3.45 6.16
C TRP A 65 -2.62 4.05 5.18
N LEU A 66 -3.72 3.34 4.88
CA LEU A 66 -4.77 3.82 3.99
C LEU A 66 -5.50 5.04 4.55
N GLU A 67 -5.81 5.04 5.85
CA GLU A 67 -6.43 6.19 6.55
C GLU A 67 -5.57 7.44 6.51
N ILE A 68 -4.24 7.30 6.48
CA ILE A 68 -3.35 8.45 6.34
C ILE A 68 -3.26 8.87 4.88
N LEU A 69 -3.06 7.92 3.97
CA LEU A 69 -2.89 8.18 2.54
C LEU A 69 -4.12 8.87 1.93
N SER A 70 -5.33 8.54 2.39
CA SER A 70 -6.59 9.16 1.94
C SER A 70 -6.72 10.66 2.28
N GLU A 71 -5.92 11.16 3.23
CA GLU A 71 -5.88 12.57 3.61
C GLU A 71 -4.82 13.38 2.86
N PHE A 72 -3.90 12.72 2.14
CA PHE A 72 -2.97 13.39 1.23
C PHE A 72 -3.70 13.85 -0.04
N ASP A 73 -3.16 14.84 -0.74
CA ASP A 73 -3.68 15.30 -2.03
C ASP A 73 -3.57 14.23 -3.15
N THR A 74 -4.31 14.43 -4.24
CA THR A 74 -4.38 13.48 -5.36
C THR A 74 -3.02 13.19 -5.97
N GLU A 75 -2.16 14.20 -6.12
CA GLU A 75 -0.81 14.03 -6.69
C GLU A 75 0.03 13.08 -5.82
N LYS A 76 0.05 13.29 -4.51
CA LYS A 76 0.78 12.43 -3.57
C LYS A 76 0.23 11.01 -3.52
N ARG A 77 -1.10 10.84 -3.59
CA ARG A 77 -1.72 9.51 -3.71
C ARG A 77 -1.32 8.83 -5.02
N ALA A 78 -1.33 9.56 -6.13
CA ALA A 78 -0.93 9.04 -7.43
C ALA A 78 0.54 8.58 -7.44
N ILE A 79 1.47 9.39 -6.91
CA ILE A 79 2.89 9.01 -6.78
C ILE A 79 3.03 7.71 -5.97
N MET A 80 2.29 7.58 -4.87
CA MET A 80 2.34 6.39 -4.03
C MET A 80 1.89 5.14 -4.79
N PHE A 81 0.68 5.19 -5.38
CA PHE A 81 0.13 4.06 -6.13
C PHE A 81 0.98 3.71 -7.36
N GLN A 82 1.51 4.71 -8.08
CA GLN A 82 2.41 4.47 -9.21
C GLN A 82 3.67 3.74 -8.77
N THR A 83 4.23 4.09 -7.62
CA THR A 83 5.44 3.45 -7.11
C THR A 83 5.15 1.99 -6.74
N TYR A 84 4.05 1.70 -6.05
CA TYR A 84 3.60 0.31 -5.81
C TYR A 84 3.38 -0.46 -7.11
N CYS A 85 2.67 0.12 -8.08
CA CYS A 85 2.40 -0.53 -9.37
C CYS A 85 3.69 -0.88 -10.13
N LYS A 86 4.68 0.03 -10.16
CA LYS A 86 5.98 -0.21 -10.79
C LYS A 86 6.71 -1.38 -10.11
N GLN A 87 6.78 -1.39 -8.78
CA GLN A 87 7.47 -2.46 -8.05
C GLN A 87 6.79 -3.82 -8.21
N ILE A 88 5.46 -3.86 -8.22
CA ILE A 88 4.69 -5.10 -8.45
C ILE A 88 4.93 -5.62 -9.88
N LEU A 89 4.98 -4.74 -10.88
CA LEU A 89 5.28 -5.11 -12.26
C LEU A 89 6.71 -5.63 -12.44
N GLU A 90 7.67 -5.05 -11.72
CA GLU A 90 9.07 -5.49 -11.73
C GLU A 90 9.23 -6.86 -11.05
N ASN A 91 8.46 -7.14 -10.00
CA ASN A 91 8.52 -8.41 -9.29
C ASN A 91 7.16 -8.79 -8.66
N THR A 92 6.38 -9.59 -9.39
CA THR A 92 5.04 -10.03 -8.95
C THR A 92 5.08 -10.88 -7.68
N ARG A 93 6.21 -11.55 -7.39
CA ARG A 93 6.39 -12.37 -6.18
C ARG A 93 6.26 -11.58 -4.88
N LEU A 94 6.42 -10.25 -4.94
CA LEU A 94 6.27 -9.36 -3.79
C LEU A 94 4.86 -9.40 -3.18
N ILE A 95 3.85 -9.77 -3.97
CA ILE A 95 2.45 -9.80 -3.51
C ILE A 95 1.85 -11.21 -3.45
N GLU A 96 2.53 -12.24 -3.96
CA GLU A 96 2.02 -13.63 -4.02
C GLU A 96 1.62 -14.19 -2.64
N LYS A 97 2.32 -13.78 -1.57
CA LYS A 97 2.08 -14.27 -0.21
C LYS A 97 1.14 -13.39 0.62
N LEU A 98 0.61 -12.31 0.04
CA LEU A 98 -0.27 -11.41 0.77
C LEU A 98 -1.68 -12.02 0.88
N ASP A 99 -2.26 -11.90 2.06
CA ASP A 99 -3.65 -12.26 2.27
C ASP A 99 -4.58 -11.15 1.74
N PHE A 100 -4.85 -11.20 0.44
CA PHE A 100 -5.75 -10.27 -0.24
C PHE A 100 -7.17 -10.26 0.36
N ARG A 101 -7.65 -11.35 0.96
CA ARG A 101 -8.97 -11.36 1.58
C ARG A 101 -8.99 -10.43 2.78
N SER A 102 -7.99 -10.54 3.66
CA SER A 102 -7.86 -9.69 4.84
C SER A 102 -7.57 -8.23 4.48
N LEU A 103 -6.72 -7.98 3.47
CA LEU A 103 -6.44 -6.64 2.97
C LEU A 103 -7.69 -5.97 2.35
N THR A 104 -8.47 -6.72 1.58
CA THR A 104 -9.71 -6.22 0.98
C THR A 104 -10.78 -5.95 2.03
N ALA A 105 -10.96 -6.85 3.00
CA ALA A 105 -11.86 -6.60 4.13
C ALA A 105 -11.44 -5.36 4.93
N THR A 106 -10.12 -5.14 5.07
CA THR A 106 -9.57 -3.95 5.73
C THR A 106 -9.90 -2.68 4.94
N PHE A 107 -9.72 -2.68 3.62
CA PHE A 107 -10.07 -1.56 2.76
C PHE A 107 -11.57 -1.22 2.86
N LEU A 108 -12.44 -2.23 2.79
CA LEU A 108 -13.89 -2.07 2.90
C LEU A 108 -14.35 -1.58 4.28
N SER A 109 -13.49 -1.68 5.30
CA SER A 109 -13.78 -1.19 6.67
C SER A 109 -13.47 0.29 6.89
N LEU A 110 -12.89 0.97 5.90
CA LEU A 110 -12.67 2.42 5.91
C LEU A 110 -13.99 3.17 5.72
N ASP A 111 -14.03 4.46 6.04
CA ASP A 111 -15.21 5.25 5.71
C ASP A 111 -15.36 5.43 4.19
N GLN A 112 -16.59 5.67 3.74
CA GLN A 112 -16.91 5.74 2.32
C GLN A 112 -16.11 6.82 1.58
N LYS A 113 -15.87 7.98 2.20
CA LYS A 113 -15.11 9.07 1.55
C LYS A 113 -13.65 8.70 1.38
N GLN A 114 -13.07 7.99 2.35
CA GLN A 114 -11.71 7.46 2.23
C GLN A 114 -11.62 6.42 1.09
N GLN A 115 -12.59 5.51 1.02
CA GLN A 115 -12.65 4.50 -0.05
C GLN A 115 -12.76 5.14 -1.44
N GLU A 116 -13.61 6.16 -1.60
CA GLU A 116 -13.77 6.91 -2.84
C GLU A 116 -12.46 7.58 -3.26
N ARG A 117 -11.83 8.38 -2.38
CA ARG A 117 -10.57 9.08 -2.69
C ARG A 117 -9.43 8.13 -3.08
N LEU A 118 -9.33 7.00 -2.38
CA LEU A 118 -8.29 6.00 -2.65
C LEU A 118 -8.57 5.26 -3.96
N THR A 119 -9.82 4.89 -4.20
CA THR A 119 -10.26 4.24 -5.44
C THR A 119 -10.02 5.13 -6.64
N ASP A 120 -10.46 6.38 -6.61
CA ASP A 120 -10.32 7.33 -7.71
C ASP A 120 -8.84 7.47 -8.11
N SER A 121 -7.97 7.67 -7.12
CA SER A 121 -6.53 7.80 -7.37
C SER A 121 -5.88 6.50 -7.84
N LEU A 122 -6.30 5.34 -7.33
CA LEU A 122 -5.79 4.04 -7.80
C LEU A 122 -6.23 3.77 -9.24
N GLN A 123 -7.48 4.05 -9.58
CA GLN A 123 -8.03 3.88 -10.91
C GLN A 123 -7.35 4.81 -11.93
N GLU A 124 -7.21 6.10 -11.59
CA GLU A 124 -6.48 7.07 -12.42
C GLU A 124 -5.08 6.55 -12.75
N VAL A 125 -4.36 6.09 -11.73
CA VAL A 125 -3.03 5.51 -11.89
C VAL A 125 -3.07 4.29 -12.79
N LEU A 126 -3.91 3.30 -12.50
CA LEU A 126 -3.97 2.06 -13.28
C LEU A 126 -4.36 2.32 -14.74
N PHE A 127 -5.29 3.24 -15.02
CA PHE A 127 -5.66 3.56 -16.39
C PHE A 127 -4.54 4.25 -17.16
N SER A 128 -3.65 4.97 -16.48
CA SER A 128 -2.44 5.57 -17.07
C SER A 128 -1.31 4.55 -17.36
N PHE A 129 -1.32 3.35 -16.77
CA PHE A 129 -0.30 2.33 -17.03
C PHE A 129 -0.59 1.53 -18.31
N PRO A 130 0.34 1.48 -19.29
CA PRO A 130 0.17 0.66 -20.49
C PRO A 130 -0.01 -0.83 -20.17
N ASN A 131 0.73 -1.31 -19.16
CA ASN A 131 0.76 -2.72 -18.77
C ASN A 131 -0.15 -3.03 -17.57
N ARG A 132 -1.20 -2.22 -17.34
CA ARG A 132 -2.11 -2.38 -16.19
C ARG A 132 -2.70 -3.78 -16.08
N TYR A 133 -2.97 -4.44 -17.21
CA TYR A 133 -3.53 -5.80 -17.22
C TYR A 133 -2.61 -6.83 -16.55
N GLU A 134 -1.29 -6.62 -16.57
CA GLU A 134 -0.36 -7.50 -15.86
C GLU A 134 -0.50 -7.35 -14.34
N ILE A 135 -0.75 -6.14 -13.83
CA ILE A 135 -1.08 -5.91 -12.41
C ILE A 135 -2.42 -6.55 -12.06
N LEU A 136 -3.45 -6.29 -12.87
CA LEU A 136 -4.81 -6.76 -12.61
C LEU A 136 -4.90 -8.30 -12.58
N LYS A 137 -4.06 -9.02 -13.33
CA LYS A 137 -3.97 -10.48 -13.29
C LYS A 137 -3.44 -11.02 -11.96
N GLN A 138 -2.63 -10.24 -11.23
CA GLN A 138 -2.06 -10.66 -9.94
C GLN A 138 -3.03 -10.44 -8.76
N VAL A 139 -4.07 -9.63 -8.96
CA VAL A 139 -4.99 -9.24 -7.88
C VAL A 139 -6.27 -10.06 -7.98
N PRO A 140 -6.75 -10.70 -6.89
CA PRO A 140 -7.99 -11.47 -6.91
C PRO A 140 -9.20 -10.63 -7.33
N GLU A 141 -10.15 -11.25 -8.02
CA GLU A 141 -11.31 -10.57 -8.58
C GLU A 141 -12.13 -9.81 -7.53
N ASP A 142 -12.35 -10.38 -6.35
CA ASP A 142 -13.10 -9.71 -5.27
C ASP A 142 -12.40 -8.42 -4.80
N SER A 143 -11.06 -8.41 -4.85
CA SER A 143 -10.28 -7.21 -4.49
C SER A 143 -10.40 -6.15 -5.59
N LEU A 144 -10.44 -6.56 -6.85
CA LEU A 144 -10.67 -5.65 -7.98
C LEU A 144 -12.08 -5.04 -7.95
N LYS A 145 -13.11 -5.84 -7.64
CA LYS A 145 -14.48 -5.37 -7.46
C LYS A 145 -14.59 -4.37 -6.32
N ALA A 146 -13.91 -4.63 -5.20
CA ALA A 146 -13.90 -3.73 -4.05
C ALA A 146 -13.38 -2.31 -4.38
N VAL A 147 -12.50 -2.19 -5.38
CA VAL A 147 -11.98 -0.90 -5.87
C VAL A 147 -12.58 -0.49 -7.22
N GLY A 148 -13.74 -1.05 -7.61
CA GLY A 148 -14.49 -0.64 -8.79
C GLY A 148 -13.81 -0.90 -10.15
N LEU A 149 -12.88 -1.85 -10.23
CA LEU A 149 -12.16 -2.18 -11.47
C LEU A 149 -12.78 -3.34 -12.27
N LYS A 150 -13.77 -4.04 -11.69
CA LYS A 150 -14.51 -5.15 -12.29
C LYS A 150 -15.95 -5.16 -11.80
#